data_AF-X1UVQ7-F1
#
_entry.id   AF-X1UVQ7-F1
#
_cell.length_a   1.000
_cell.length_b   1.000
_cell.length_c   1.000
_cell.angle_alpha   90.00
_cell.angle_beta   90.00
_cell.angle_gamma   90.00
#
_symmetry.space_group_name_H-M   'P 1'
#
loop_
_entity.id
_entity.type
_entity.pdbx_description
1 polymer ?
#
loop_
_entity_poly.entity_id
_entity_poly.type
_entity_poly.pdbx_seq_one_letter_code
_entity_poly.pdbx_strand_id
1 'polypeptide(L)'
;MKKIYTLFLALIITGSLMAQTPQSFKYQAVARDASGEVIADQAVGMQISILQGSTSGTAVYVETFTPTTNEFGLINLNIGTGTVVSGDFTTIDWSSDTYFVKVEMDMTGGTTYEEYGTSQLLSVPYALHAKTVKSITESQISDL
;
A
#
# COMPACT_ATOMS: atom_id res chain seq x y z
N MET A 1 22.27 36.80 -24.50
CA MET A 1 21.49 35.82 -25.31
C MET A 1 21.79 34.38 -24.93
N LYS A 2 23.04 33.88 -24.95
CA LYS A 2 23.34 32.47 -24.57
C LYS A 2 22.82 32.07 -23.17
N LYS A 3 22.90 32.98 -22.19
CA LYS A 3 22.40 32.77 -20.82
C LYS A 3 20.88 32.60 -20.70
N ILE A 4 20.10 33.18 -21.64
CA ILE A 4 18.62 33.09 -21.61
C ILE A 4 18.16 31.69 -22.04
N TYR A 5 18.83 31.10 -23.04
CA TYR A 5 18.56 29.74 -23.50
C TYR A 5 18.97 28.70 -22.47
N THR A 6 20.07 28.94 -21.75
CA THR A 6 20.47 28.09 -20.61
C THR A 6 19.43 28.11 -19.50
N LEU A 7 18.83 29.28 -19.20
CA LEU A 7 17.78 29.41 -18.19
C LEU A 7 16.49 28.70 -18.61
N PHE A 8 16.08 28.84 -19.87
CA PHE A 8 14.89 28.16 -20.41
C PHE A 8 15.05 26.64 -20.43
N LEU A 9 16.24 26.14 -20.79
CA LEU A 9 16.54 24.71 -20.77
C LEU A 9 16.53 24.15 -19.34
N ALA A 10 17.08 24.88 -18.38
CA ALA A 10 17.03 24.50 -16.96
C ALA A 10 15.58 24.41 -16.44
N LEU A 11 14.72 25.36 -16.82
CA LEU A 11 13.31 25.39 -16.41
C LEU A 11 12.51 24.19 -16.95
N ILE A 12 12.77 23.79 -18.19
CA ILE A 12 12.11 22.62 -18.81
C ILE A 12 12.53 21.31 -18.10
N ILE A 13 13.82 21.18 -17.75
CA ILE A 13 14.33 19.99 -17.05
C ILE A 13 13.73 19.85 -15.65
N THR A 14 13.54 20.97 -14.92
CA THR A 14 12.91 20.93 -13.59
C THR A 14 11.41 20.63 -13.63
N GLY A 15 10.72 20.92 -14.74
CA GLY A 15 9.29 20.62 -14.92
C GLY A 15 8.98 19.16 -15.24
N SER A 16 9.98 18.37 -15.65
CA SER A 16 9.82 16.95 -16.03
C SER A 16 10.07 15.94 -14.91
N LEU A 17 10.29 16.39 -13.66
CA LEU A 17 10.51 15.51 -12.52
C LEU A 17 9.18 14.98 -12.00
N MET A 18 8.80 13.78 -12.46
CA MET A 18 7.71 13.00 -11.86
C MET A 18 8.19 12.40 -10.54
N ALA A 19 7.89 13.06 -9.41
CA ALA A 19 8.07 12.47 -8.09
C ALA A 19 6.92 11.48 -7.82
N GLN A 20 6.96 10.29 -8.45
CA GLN A 20 6.01 9.24 -8.13
C GLN A 20 6.47 8.59 -6.81
N THR A 21 5.80 8.94 -5.72
CA THR A 21 5.97 8.23 -4.43
C THR A 21 5.72 6.74 -4.66
N PRO A 22 6.51 5.83 -4.08
CA PRO A 22 6.27 4.40 -4.20
C PRO A 22 4.81 4.08 -3.82
N GLN A 23 4.07 3.48 -4.75
CA GLN A 23 2.70 3.04 -4.54
C GLN A 23 2.67 1.67 -3.85
N SER A 24 3.37 1.58 -2.72
CA SER A 24 3.46 0.37 -1.92
C SER A 24 3.89 0.67 -0.49
N PHE A 25 3.62 -0.27 0.42
CA PHE A 25 4.12 -0.21 1.78
C PHE A 25 4.66 -1.56 2.26
N LYS A 26 5.57 -1.52 3.23
CA LYS A 26 6.21 -2.72 3.78
C LYS A 26 5.24 -3.50 4.66
N TYR A 27 5.25 -4.81 4.51
CA TYR A 27 4.56 -5.75 5.38
C TYR A 27 5.50 -6.89 5.77
N GLN A 28 5.49 -7.25 7.04
CA GLN A 28 6.26 -8.37 7.57
C GLN A 28 5.35 -9.27 8.39
N ALA A 29 5.50 -10.57 8.20
CA ALA A 29 4.76 -11.58 8.94
C ALA A 29 5.63 -12.79 9.22
N VAL A 30 5.24 -13.57 10.23
CA VAL A 30 5.84 -14.88 10.52
C VAL A 30 4.80 -15.93 10.21
N ALA A 31 5.07 -16.78 9.22
CA ALA A 31 4.21 -17.87 8.82
C ALA A 31 4.30 -19.01 9.84
N ARG A 32 3.14 -19.43 10.36
CA ARG A 32 3.01 -20.56 11.28
C ARG A 32 1.92 -21.50 10.82
N ASP A 33 2.04 -22.77 11.15
CA ASP A 33 0.99 -23.76 10.93
C ASP A 33 -0.07 -23.74 12.04
N ALA A 34 -1.08 -24.61 11.93
CA ALA A 34 -2.15 -24.72 12.92
C ALA A 34 -1.68 -25.20 14.31
N SER A 35 -0.50 -25.83 14.39
CA SER A 35 0.14 -26.23 15.65
C SER A 35 0.97 -25.10 16.27
N GLY A 36 1.13 -23.98 15.55
CA GLY A 36 1.96 -22.85 15.94
C GLY A 36 3.44 -23.00 15.55
N GLU A 37 3.82 -24.05 14.84
CA GLU A 37 5.18 -24.27 14.36
C GLU A 37 5.49 -23.35 13.18
N VAL A 38 6.75 -22.91 13.05
CA VAL A 38 7.12 -22.02 11.94
C VAL A 38 7.15 -22.78 10.61
N ILE A 39 6.64 -22.14 9.55
CA ILE A 39 6.78 -22.66 8.18
C ILE A 39 8.12 -22.15 7.65
N ALA A 40 9.20 -22.88 7.89
CA ALA A 40 10.56 -22.46 7.55
C ALA A 40 10.98 -22.87 6.13
N ASP A 41 11.74 -22.00 5.47
CA ASP A 41 12.43 -22.25 4.18
C ASP A 41 11.54 -22.84 3.07
N GLN A 42 10.27 -22.41 3.00
CA GLN A 42 9.27 -22.97 2.11
C GLN A 42 8.57 -21.88 1.30
N ALA A 43 8.28 -22.17 0.03
CA ALA A 43 7.43 -21.32 -0.80
C ALA A 43 5.98 -21.42 -0.32
N VAL A 44 5.36 -20.26 -0.08
CA VAL A 44 3.96 -20.15 0.32
C VAL A 44 3.22 -19.27 -0.69
N GLY A 45 1.94 -19.54 -0.89
CA GLY A 45 1.05 -18.66 -1.64
C GLY A 45 0.45 -17.66 -0.67
N MET A 46 0.41 -16.38 -1.01
CA MET A 46 -0.26 -15.37 -0.21
C MET A 46 -1.23 -14.56 -1.05
N GLN A 47 -2.38 -14.26 -0.47
CA GLN A 47 -3.34 -13.29 -0.98
C GLN A 47 -3.51 -12.18 0.04
N ILE A 48 -3.40 -10.94 -0.43
CA ILE A 48 -3.57 -9.74 0.37
C ILE A 48 -4.77 -8.99 -0.19
N SER A 49 -5.73 -8.67 0.69
CA SER A 49 -6.90 -7.86 0.35
C SER A 49 -6.93 -6.58 1.18
N ILE A 50 -7.18 -5.44 0.55
CA ILE A 50 -7.49 -4.19 1.23
C ILE A 50 -9.02 -4.08 1.33
N LEU A 51 -9.53 -4.16 2.56
CA LEU A 51 -10.96 -4.04 2.85
C LEU A 51 -11.30 -2.62 3.31
N GLN A 52 -12.45 -2.10 2.90
CA GLN A 52 -12.94 -0.77 3.27
C GLN A 52 -14.01 -0.83 4.37
N GLY A 53 -13.92 0.05 5.36
CA GLY A 53 -14.94 0.31 6.38
C GLY A 53 -15.00 -0.67 7.54
N SER A 54 -14.68 -1.96 7.34
CA SER A 54 -14.63 -2.95 8.43
C SER A 54 -13.74 -4.15 8.09
N THR A 55 -13.50 -5.01 9.09
CA THR A 55 -12.77 -6.29 8.94
C THR A 55 -13.46 -7.29 8.00
N SER A 56 -14.73 -7.06 7.65
CA SER A 56 -15.49 -7.88 6.70
C SER A 56 -16.08 -7.02 5.58
N GLY A 57 -15.51 -5.84 5.36
CA GLY A 57 -15.94 -4.90 4.34
C GLY A 57 -15.60 -5.35 2.92
N THR A 58 -15.99 -4.55 1.95
CA THR A 58 -15.71 -4.81 0.54
C THR A 58 -14.21 -4.74 0.27
N ALA A 59 -13.67 -5.73 -0.44
CA ALA A 59 -12.31 -5.69 -0.94
C ALA A 59 -12.21 -4.68 -2.10
N VAL A 60 -11.50 -3.58 -1.88
CA VAL A 60 -11.27 -2.54 -2.90
C VAL A 60 -10.01 -2.82 -3.74
N TYR A 61 -9.14 -3.68 -3.24
CA TYR A 61 -7.94 -4.14 -3.94
C TYR A 61 -7.52 -5.52 -3.45
N VAL A 62 -7.09 -6.39 -4.37
CA VAL A 62 -6.60 -7.74 -4.08
C VAL A 62 -5.37 -8.02 -4.93
N GLU A 63 -4.32 -8.53 -4.30
CA GLU A 63 -3.09 -8.97 -4.96
C GLU A 63 -2.58 -10.28 -4.37
N THR A 64 -1.71 -10.98 -5.11
CA THR A 64 -1.08 -12.22 -4.68
C THR A 64 0.44 -12.16 -4.73
N PHE A 65 1.06 -12.98 -3.89
CA PHE A 65 2.49 -13.19 -3.80
C PHE A 65 2.82 -14.67 -3.66
N THR A 66 4.04 -15.05 -4.04
CA THR A 66 4.59 -16.40 -3.82
C THR A 66 5.95 -16.31 -3.13
N PRO A 67 6.05 -15.76 -1.92
CA PRO A 67 7.32 -15.61 -1.22
C PRO A 67 7.83 -16.97 -0.72
N THR A 68 9.14 -17.05 -0.49
CA THR A 68 9.76 -18.12 0.30
C THR A 68 10.04 -17.59 1.69
N THR A 69 9.58 -18.29 2.72
CA THR A 69 9.89 -17.98 4.11
C THR A 69 11.38 -18.23 4.41
N ASN A 70 11.93 -17.61 5.45
CA ASN A 70 13.27 -17.98 5.94
C ASN A 70 13.19 -19.02 7.07
N GLU A 71 14.34 -19.34 7.67
CA GLU A 71 14.46 -20.28 8.80
C GLU A 71 13.55 -19.96 10.01
N PHE A 72 13.12 -18.70 10.15
CA PHE A 72 12.22 -18.25 11.22
C PHE A 72 10.76 -18.12 10.79
N GLY A 73 10.42 -18.56 9.57
CA GLY A 73 9.10 -18.36 8.97
C GLY A 73 8.84 -16.92 8.53
N LEU A 74 9.84 -16.04 8.51
CA LEU A 74 9.67 -14.62 8.20
C LEU A 74 9.39 -14.41 6.71
N ILE A 75 8.40 -13.57 6.43
CA ILE A 75 8.03 -13.09 5.10
C ILE A 75 8.19 -11.58 5.08
N ASN A 76 8.79 -11.05 4.01
CA ASN A 76 8.90 -9.63 3.73
C ASN A 76 8.20 -9.31 2.41
N LEU A 77 7.16 -8.49 2.45
CA LEU A 77 6.40 -8.07 1.27
C LEU A 77 6.41 -6.55 1.13
N ASN A 78 6.17 -6.11 -0.11
CA ASN A 78 5.73 -4.76 -0.41
C ASN A 78 4.29 -4.87 -0.94
N ILE A 79 3.31 -4.55 -0.09
CA ILE A 79 1.90 -4.52 -0.50
C ILE A 79 1.73 -3.40 -1.53
N GLY A 80 1.09 -3.69 -2.67
CA GLY A 80 0.96 -2.82 -3.84
C GLY A 80 1.92 -3.16 -4.97
N THR A 81 2.77 -4.19 -4.83
CA THR A 81 3.71 -4.63 -5.88
C THR A 81 3.52 -6.10 -6.30
N GLY A 82 2.49 -6.77 -5.78
CA GLY A 82 2.17 -8.15 -6.10
C GLY A 82 1.49 -8.30 -7.46
N THR A 83 1.06 -9.52 -7.76
CA THR A 83 0.23 -9.76 -8.94
C THR A 83 -1.19 -9.34 -8.63
N VAL A 84 -1.68 -8.29 -9.32
CA VAL A 84 -3.04 -7.77 -9.11
C VAL A 84 -4.07 -8.82 -9.54
N VAL A 85 -5.00 -9.12 -8.64
CA VAL A 85 -6.18 -9.96 -8.91
C VAL A 85 -7.38 -9.08 -9.25
N SER A 86 -7.58 -8.00 -8.48
CA SER A 86 -8.67 -7.04 -8.71
C SER A 86 -8.39 -5.67 -8.09
N GLY A 87 -9.00 -4.63 -8.66
CA GLY A 87 -8.85 -3.25 -8.21
C GLY A 87 -7.58 -2.58 -8.72
N ASP A 88 -7.36 -1.33 -8.32
CA ASP A 88 -6.18 -0.54 -8.65
C ASP A 88 -5.69 0.18 -7.39
N PHE A 89 -4.52 -0.23 -6.88
CA PHE A 89 -3.91 0.30 -5.66
C PHE A 89 -3.73 1.83 -5.71
N THR A 90 -3.50 2.38 -6.90
CA THR A 90 -3.21 3.81 -7.12
C THR A 90 -4.45 4.69 -6.96
N THR A 91 -5.64 4.10 -7.06
CA THR A 91 -6.92 4.79 -7.03
C THR A 91 -7.61 4.73 -5.66
N ILE A 92 -7.01 4.03 -4.68
CA ILE A 92 -7.59 3.91 -3.34
C ILE A 92 -7.57 5.29 -2.66
N ASP A 93 -8.76 5.82 -2.36
CA ASP A 93 -8.90 7.04 -1.55
C ASP A 93 -8.74 6.72 -0.06
N TRP A 94 -7.48 6.62 0.35
CA TRP A 94 -7.04 6.41 1.72
C TRP A 94 -7.59 7.40 2.76
N SER A 95 -8.20 8.52 2.35
CA SER A 95 -8.81 9.50 3.24
C SER A 95 -10.31 9.31 3.46
N SER A 96 -10.96 8.53 2.60
CA SER A 96 -12.42 8.39 2.57
C SER A 96 -12.99 7.52 3.68
N ASP A 97 -12.22 6.55 4.17
CA ASP A 97 -12.68 5.58 5.16
C ASP A 97 -11.50 4.95 5.93
N THR A 98 -11.83 4.10 6.89
CA THR A 98 -10.93 3.13 7.51
C THR A 98 -10.67 1.96 6.55
N TYR A 99 -9.44 1.46 6.56
CA TYR A 99 -9.01 0.35 5.73
C TYR A 99 -8.39 -0.76 6.56
N PHE A 100 -8.51 -1.99 6.09
CA PHE A 100 -8.00 -3.19 6.74
C PHE A 100 -7.20 -4.03 5.75
N VAL A 101 -6.10 -4.63 6.21
CA VAL A 101 -5.37 -5.65 5.46
C VAL A 101 -5.87 -7.00 5.94
N LYS A 102 -6.53 -7.74 5.05
CA LYS A 102 -6.81 -9.17 5.21
C LYS A 102 -5.69 -9.96 4.56
N VAL A 103 -5.19 -10.96 5.28
CA VAL A 103 -4.09 -11.82 4.88
C VAL A 103 -4.58 -13.25 4.82
N GLU A 104 -4.38 -13.87 3.67
CA GLU A 104 -4.73 -15.25 3.40
C GLU A 104 -3.50 -15.98 2.85
N MET A 105 -3.32 -17.25 3.19
CA MET A 105 -2.14 -18.02 2.82
C MET A 105 -2.48 -19.45 2.44
N ASP A 106 -1.81 -19.95 1.41
CA ASP A 106 -1.70 -21.36 1.07
C ASP A 106 -0.30 -21.82 1.45
N MET A 107 -0.21 -22.65 2.49
CA MET A 107 1.09 -23.10 3.02
C MET A 107 1.89 -23.88 1.97
N THR A 108 1.25 -24.49 0.96
CA THR A 108 1.89 -25.34 -0.05
C THR A 108 2.38 -24.58 -1.28
N GLY A 109 2.22 -23.26 -1.31
CA GLY A 109 2.59 -22.44 -2.47
C GLY A 109 1.49 -22.34 -3.54
N GLY A 110 0.31 -22.90 -3.28
CA GLY A 110 -0.82 -22.91 -4.20
C GLY A 110 -1.69 -21.66 -4.12
N THR A 111 -2.95 -21.81 -4.53
CA THR A 111 -3.97 -20.76 -4.54
C THR A 111 -5.21 -21.13 -3.72
N THR A 112 -5.10 -22.14 -2.85
CA THR A 112 -6.17 -22.51 -1.91
C THR A 112 -5.90 -21.81 -0.59
N TYR A 113 -6.32 -20.55 -0.52
CA TYR A 113 -5.96 -19.67 0.58
C TYR A 113 -6.88 -19.87 1.79
N GLU A 114 -6.27 -19.97 2.98
CA GLU A 114 -6.93 -19.91 4.27
C GLU A 114 -6.71 -18.55 4.91
N GLU A 115 -7.66 -18.03 5.71
CA GLU A 115 -7.53 -16.73 6.38
C GLU A 115 -6.61 -16.82 7.60
N TYR A 116 -5.59 -15.94 7.64
CA TYR A 116 -4.64 -15.82 8.75
C TYR A 116 -4.87 -14.59 9.62
N GLY A 117 -5.70 -13.67 9.16
CA GLY A 117 -6.21 -12.58 9.96
C GLY A 117 -6.43 -11.30 9.18
N THR A 118 -7.14 -10.39 9.84
CA THR A 118 -7.47 -9.08 9.31
C THR A 118 -7.09 -8.01 10.33
N SER A 119 -6.35 -6.98 9.90
CA SER A 119 -5.85 -5.91 10.78
C SER A 119 -6.11 -4.54 10.19
N GLN A 120 -6.43 -3.56 11.04
CA GLN A 120 -6.68 -2.20 10.59
C GLN A 120 -5.38 -1.49 10.19
N LEU A 121 -5.41 -0.78 9.06
CA LEU A 121 -4.39 0.18 8.69
C LEU A 121 -4.58 1.47 9.49
N LEU A 122 -3.78 1.64 10.55
CA LEU A 122 -3.83 2.84 11.40
C LEU A 122 -3.18 4.07 10.75
N SER A 123 -2.22 3.85 9.85
CA SER A 123 -1.59 4.90 9.07
C SER A 123 -1.14 4.30 7.75
N VAL A 124 -1.73 4.78 6.67
CA VAL A 124 -1.27 4.45 5.32
C VAL A 124 -0.34 5.56 4.85
N PRO A 125 0.76 5.24 4.15
CA PRO A 125 1.74 6.23 3.70
C PRO A 125 1.15 7.08 2.57
N TYR A 126 0.26 8.01 2.94
CA TYR A 126 -0.18 9.18 2.18
C TYR A 126 -1.09 10.06 3.06
N ALA A 127 -1.86 9.47 3.98
CA ALA A 127 -2.84 10.18 4.80
C ALA A 127 -2.22 11.13 5.85
N LEU A 128 -0.98 10.87 6.30
CA LEU A 128 -0.31 11.75 7.27
C LEU A 128 0.25 13.04 6.64
N HIS A 129 0.42 13.10 5.31
CA HIS A 129 0.94 14.30 4.64
C HIS A 129 -0.12 15.11 3.88
N ALA A 130 -1.32 14.56 3.69
CA ALA A 130 -2.47 15.27 3.10
C ALA A 130 -3.38 15.94 4.15
N LYS A 131 -2.81 16.41 5.28
CA LYS A 131 -3.53 17.37 6.14
C LYS A 131 -3.58 18.70 5.40
N THR A 132 -4.55 18.79 4.50
CA THR A 132 -4.93 19.99 3.75
C THR A 132 -5.02 21.15 4.73
N VAL A 133 -4.17 22.15 4.52
CA VAL A 133 -4.39 23.48 5.08
C VAL A 133 -5.76 23.90 4.58
N LYS A 134 -6.74 23.95 5.48
CA LYS A 134 -8.02 24.60 5.22
C LYS A 134 -7.69 26.04 4.84
N SER A 135 -7.64 26.32 3.54
CA SER A 135 -7.45 27.68 3.05
C SER A 135 -8.60 28.49 3.61
N ILE A 136 -8.27 29.44 4.50
CA ILE A 136 -9.24 30.39 5.01
C ILE A 136 -9.55 31.26 3.80
N THR A 137 -10.67 30.97 3.12
CA THR A 137 -11.19 31.84 2.05
C THR A 137 -11.31 33.24 2.62
N GLU A 138 -10.69 34.21 1.93
CA GLU A 138 -10.63 35.65 2.23
C GLU A 138 -12.03 36.30 2.24
N SER A 139 -12.94 35.89 3.12
CA SER A 139 -14.24 36.55 3.32
C SER A 139 -14.26 37.48 4.53
N GLN A 140 -13.12 37.71 5.20
CA GLN A 140 -13.03 38.64 6.34
C GLN A 140 -12.23 39.92 6.06
N ILE A 141 -11.93 40.23 4.78
CA ILE A 141 -11.37 41.55 4.40
C ILE A 141 -12.50 42.51 3.95
N SER A 142 -13.77 42.10 4.03
CA SER A 142 -14.92 42.93 3.60
C SER A 142 -15.59 43.76 4.71
N ASP A 143 -15.00 43.85 5.90
CA ASP A 143 -15.43 44.82 6.93
C ASP A 143 -14.15 45.59 7.30
N LEU A 144 -13.78 46.73 6.70
CA LEU A 144 -14.50 48.02 6.75
C LEU A 144 -15.31 48.22 8.02
#